data_AF-G4ZTF0-F1
#
_entry.id   AF-G4ZTF0-F1
#
_cell.length_a   1.000
_cell.length_b   1.000
_cell.length_c   1.000
_cell.angle_alpha   90.00
_cell.angle_beta   90.00
_cell.angle_gamma   90.00
#
_symmetry.space_group_name_H-M   'P 1'
#
loop_
_entity.id
_entity.type
_entity.pdbx_description
1 polymer ?
#
loop_
_entity_poly.entity_id
_entity_poly.type
_entity_poly.pdbx_seq_one_letter_code
_entity_poly.pdbx_strand_id
1 'polypeptide(L)'
;MQVALKESVQRTYEKATTLRPKNTQRAYSSRQQEFLDWCSEKEAAFNNLTRFTVTGEKLHLFLQERVIGRTKRHKSGSTLSDRNETQSRAKVNSNPSPRDEAVTTLLKLTEYEEDERKRKIFEDRGADTLLDGYTTIGQVKEIARYFWTPARDSGKNLRN
;
A
#
# COMPACT_ATOMS: atom_id res chain seq x y z
N MET A 1 -40.80 13.02 -2.91
CA MET A 1 -39.98 12.12 -2.06
C MET A 1 -38.62 11.77 -2.67
N GLN A 2 -38.52 11.32 -3.92
CA GLN A 2 -37.23 10.91 -4.51
C GLN A 2 -36.15 12.02 -4.52
N VAL A 3 -36.54 13.28 -4.74
CA VAL A 3 -35.61 14.43 -4.73
C VAL A 3 -35.05 14.68 -3.32
N ALA A 4 -35.92 14.71 -2.30
CA ALA A 4 -35.50 14.90 -0.90
C ALA A 4 -34.58 13.77 -0.39
N LEU A 5 -34.79 12.53 -0.85
CA LEU A 5 -33.91 11.40 -0.54
C LEU A 5 -32.52 11.58 -1.13
N LYS A 6 -32.44 11.97 -2.42
CA LYS A 6 -31.16 12.25 -3.10
C LYS A 6 -30.42 13.42 -2.45
N GLU A 7 -31.16 14.46 -2.07
CA GLU A 7 -30.60 15.65 -1.43
C GLU A 7 -30.04 15.35 -0.03
N SER A 8 -30.72 14.52 0.77
CA SER A 8 -30.21 14.06 2.06
C SER A 8 -28.89 13.29 1.93
N VAL A 9 -28.81 12.43 0.91
CA VAL A 9 -27.59 11.68 0.60
C VAL A 9 -26.46 12.63 0.18
N GLN A 10 -26.75 13.60 -0.67
CA GLN A 10 -25.77 14.57 -1.15
C GLN A 10 -25.21 15.45 -0.02
N ARG A 11 -26.08 15.97 0.87
CA ARG A 11 -25.64 16.72 2.07
C ARG A 11 -24.71 15.91 2.96
N THR A 12 -24.95 14.60 3.08
CA THR A 12 -24.09 13.70 3.87
C THR A 12 -22.71 13.58 3.24
N TYR A 13 -22.65 13.46 1.90
CA TYR A 13 -21.37 13.43 1.18
C TYR A 13 -20.60 14.76 1.30
N GLU A 14 -21.28 15.90 1.19
CA GLU A 14 -20.67 17.23 1.36
C GLU A 14 -20.14 17.45 2.78
N LYS A 15 -20.86 16.96 3.79
CA LYS A 15 -20.38 16.97 5.17
C LYS A 15 -19.18 16.04 5.36
N ALA A 16 -19.18 14.87 4.71
CA ALA A 16 -18.06 13.94 4.77
C ALA A 16 -16.80 14.46 4.06
N THR A 17 -16.94 15.24 2.97
CA THR A 17 -15.80 15.86 2.29
C THR A 17 -15.17 16.97 3.12
N THR A 18 -15.98 17.81 3.76
CA THR A 18 -15.51 18.90 4.65
C THR A 18 -14.84 18.39 5.92
N LEU A 19 -15.34 17.29 6.49
CA LEU A 19 -14.75 16.66 7.68
C LEU A 19 -13.49 15.83 7.38
N ARG A 20 -13.17 15.58 6.11
CA ARG A 20 -12.07 14.68 5.74
C ARG A 20 -10.72 15.30 6.11
N PRO A 21 -9.80 14.55 6.75
CA PRO A 21 -8.46 15.05 7.05
C PRO A 21 -7.73 15.51 5.80
N LYS A 22 -7.01 16.64 5.88
CA LYS A 22 -6.25 17.24 4.76
C LYS A 22 -5.36 16.25 4.01
N ASN A 23 -4.70 15.34 4.74
CA ASN A 23 -3.85 14.29 4.16
C ASN A 23 -4.66 13.29 3.31
N THR A 24 -5.85 12.92 3.77
CA THR A 24 -6.73 11.98 3.06
C THR A 24 -7.34 12.65 1.82
N GLN A 25 -7.67 13.94 1.90
CA GLN A 25 -8.11 14.71 0.74
C GLN A 25 -7.02 14.79 -0.33
N ARG A 26 -5.81 15.23 0.03
CA ARG A 26 -4.66 15.29 -0.91
C ARG A 26 -4.38 13.95 -1.57
N ALA A 27 -4.40 12.86 -0.80
CA ALA A 27 -4.17 11.52 -1.31
C ALA A 27 -5.25 11.08 -2.31
N TYR A 28 -6.52 11.40 -2.07
CA TYR A 28 -7.59 11.02 -3.00
C TYR A 28 -7.67 11.95 -4.21
N SER A 29 -7.45 13.25 -4.05
CA SER A 29 -7.56 14.23 -5.13
C SER A 29 -6.68 13.88 -6.33
N SER A 30 -5.41 13.52 -6.10
CA SER A 30 -4.51 13.17 -7.21
C SER A 30 -4.95 11.90 -7.96
N ARG A 31 -5.47 10.90 -7.23
CA ARG A 31 -5.95 9.63 -7.81
C ARG A 31 -7.28 9.81 -8.54
N GLN A 32 -8.14 10.70 -8.03
CA GLN A 32 -9.41 11.04 -8.66
C GLN A 32 -9.17 11.79 -9.96
N GLN A 33 -8.28 12.78 -9.98
CA GLN A 33 -7.89 13.50 -11.20
C GLN A 33 -7.38 12.53 -12.26
N GLU A 34 -6.47 11.64 -11.89
CA GLU A 34 -5.95 10.63 -12.82
C GLU A 34 -7.04 9.74 -13.44
N PHE A 35 -8.05 9.36 -12.67
CA PHE A 35 -9.19 8.61 -13.20
C PHE A 35 -10.07 9.46 -14.12
N LEU A 36 -10.32 10.72 -13.77
CA LEU A 36 -11.09 11.66 -14.61
C LEU A 36 -10.38 11.93 -15.94
N ASP A 37 -9.06 12.11 -15.90
CA ASP A 37 -8.22 12.31 -17.08
C ASP A 37 -8.30 11.07 -17.99
N TRP A 38 -8.16 9.87 -17.42
CA TRP A 38 -8.35 8.62 -18.17
C TRP A 38 -9.75 8.49 -18.79
N CYS A 39 -10.81 8.87 -18.07
CA CYS A 39 -12.16 8.92 -18.63
C CYS A 39 -12.30 9.95 -19.76
N SER A 40 -11.53 11.04 -19.70
CA SER A 40 -11.49 12.12 -20.70
C SER A 40 -10.58 11.80 -21.89
N GLU A 41 -9.78 10.74 -21.82
CA GLU A 41 -9.10 10.19 -22.99
C GLU A 41 -9.96 9.14 -23.70
N LYS A 42 -10.71 8.35 -22.94
CA LYS A 42 -11.58 7.27 -23.44
C LYS A 42 -13.00 7.77 -23.72
N GLU A 43 -13.17 9.05 -24.02
CA GLU A 43 -14.45 9.74 -24.16
C GLU A 43 -15.44 9.05 -25.10
N ALA A 44 -14.93 8.46 -26.18
CA ALA A 44 -15.71 7.74 -27.18
C ALA A 44 -16.28 6.40 -26.67
N ALA A 45 -15.67 5.80 -25.65
CA ALA A 45 -16.08 4.51 -25.10
C ALA A 45 -17.14 4.61 -23.99
N PHE A 46 -17.42 5.82 -23.49
CA PHE A 46 -18.31 6.03 -22.34
C PHE A 46 -19.48 6.94 -22.68
N ASN A 47 -20.66 6.59 -22.16
CA ASN A 47 -21.83 7.46 -22.24
C ASN A 47 -21.55 8.78 -21.49
N ASN A 48 -21.87 9.91 -22.13
CA ASN A 48 -21.67 11.26 -21.58
C ASN A 48 -22.29 11.44 -20.18
N LEU A 49 -23.41 10.78 -19.91
CA LEU A 49 -24.10 10.91 -18.62
C LEU A 49 -23.43 10.13 -17.48
N THR A 50 -22.74 9.03 -17.81
CA THR A 50 -22.14 8.13 -16.82
C THR A 50 -20.62 8.09 -16.90
N ARG A 51 -20.00 8.96 -17.71
CA ARG A 51 -18.56 9.00 -17.99
C ARG A 51 -17.73 8.93 -16.71
N PHE A 52 -18.01 9.81 -15.76
CA PHE A 52 -17.29 9.92 -14.49
C PHE A 52 -17.81 8.98 -13.38
N THR A 53 -18.88 8.23 -13.65
CA THR A 53 -19.37 7.23 -12.70
C THR A 53 -18.42 6.04 -12.68
N VAL A 54 -17.88 5.74 -11.49
CA VAL A 54 -17.03 4.58 -11.26
C VAL A 54 -17.90 3.33 -11.21
N THR A 55 -17.79 2.48 -12.22
CA THR A 55 -18.36 1.13 -12.24
C THR A 55 -17.26 0.09 -12.06
N GLY A 56 -17.61 -1.14 -11.67
CA GLY A 56 -16.63 -2.22 -11.46
C GLY A 56 -15.76 -2.48 -12.68
N GLU A 57 -16.37 -2.56 -13.87
CA GLU A 57 -15.68 -2.78 -15.15
C GLU A 57 -14.72 -1.63 -15.50
N LYS A 58 -15.16 -0.38 -15.33
CA LYS A 58 -14.31 0.80 -15.57
C LYS A 58 -13.12 0.82 -14.62
N LEU A 59 -13.34 0.48 -13.36
CA LEU A 59 -12.29 0.40 -12.37
C LEU A 59 -11.29 -0.70 -12.73
N HIS A 60 -11.76 -1.87 -13.19
CA HIS A 60 -10.91 -2.97 -13.65
C HIS A 60 -10.01 -2.53 -14.82
N LEU A 61 -10.61 -1.97 -15.88
CA LEU A 61 -9.87 -1.52 -17.06
C LEU A 61 -8.86 -0.41 -16.73
N PHE A 62 -9.27 0.56 -15.90
CA PHE A 62 -8.38 1.61 -15.42
C PHE A 62 -7.18 1.05 -14.65
N LEU A 63 -7.41 0.09 -13.74
CA LEU A 63 -6.32 -0.52 -12.98
C LEU A 63 -5.34 -1.25 -13.90
N GLN A 64 -5.84 -1.98 -14.89
CA GLN A 64 -5.01 -2.70 -15.87
C GLN A 64 -4.18 -1.78 -16.74
N GLU A 65 -4.79 -0.74 -17.33
CA GLU A 65 -4.10 0.15 -18.27
C GLU A 65 -3.18 1.15 -17.57
N ARG A 66 -3.60 1.69 -16.42
CA ARG A 66 -2.92 2.82 -15.79
C ARG A 66 -2.14 2.41 -14.57
N VAL A 67 -2.64 1.53 -13.70
CA VAL A 67 -2.09 1.33 -12.35
C VAL A 67 -1.14 0.15 -12.26
N ILE A 68 -1.44 -0.96 -12.93
CA ILE A 68 -0.62 -2.17 -12.96
C ILE A 68 0.65 -1.91 -13.78
N GLY A 69 1.79 -2.38 -13.28
CA GLY A 69 3.10 -2.20 -13.93
C GLY A 69 3.85 -0.90 -13.59
N ARG A 70 3.29 -0.02 -12.75
CA ARG A 70 4.01 1.18 -12.31
C ARG A 70 5.26 0.83 -11.51
N THR A 71 6.35 1.54 -11.77
CA THR A 71 7.51 1.53 -10.87
C THR A 71 7.07 2.06 -9.51
N LYS A 72 7.27 1.25 -8.46
CA LYS A 72 6.95 1.67 -7.10
C LYS A 72 7.83 2.88 -6.78
N ARG A 73 7.23 4.02 -6.43
CA ARG A 73 7.98 5.14 -5.85
C ARG A 73 8.77 4.59 -4.67
N HIS A 74 10.10 4.73 -4.71
CA HIS A 74 10.97 4.34 -3.60
C HIS A 74 10.43 4.99 -2.32
N LYS A 75 10.02 4.14 -1.38
CA LYS A 75 9.38 4.55 -0.15
C LYS A 75 10.50 4.88 0.85
N SER A 76 10.70 6.15 1.18
CA SER A 76 11.20 6.47 2.51
C SER A 76 10.11 6.04 3.51
N GLY A 77 10.50 5.28 4.52
CA GLY A 77 9.64 4.36 5.27
C GLY A 77 8.28 4.92 5.71
N SER A 78 7.21 4.15 5.44
CA SER A 78 5.91 4.26 6.14
C SER A 78 5.07 3.04 5.80
N THR A 79 4.89 2.16 6.78
CA THR A 79 3.91 1.06 6.78
C THR A 79 2.51 1.67 6.71
N LEU A 80 1.76 1.41 5.64
CA LEU A 80 0.47 2.04 5.33
C LEU A 80 -0.59 1.02 4.88
N SER A 81 -0.35 -0.28 5.12
CA SER A 81 -1.27 -1.37 4.77
C SER A 81 -2.37 -1.61 5.81
N ASP A 82 -2.22 -1.11 7.04
CA ASP A 82 -3.08 -1.57 8.16
C ASP A 82 -4.45 -0.89 8.26
N ARG A 83 -4.70 0.21 7.54
CA ARG A 83 -5.88 1.07 7.78
C ARG A 83 -7.19 0.48 7.25
N ASN A 84 -7.13 -0.37 6.22
CA ASN A 84 -8.34 -0.90 5.57
C ASN A 84 -8.93 -2.08 6.36
N GLU A 85 -8.08 -2.91 6.96
CA GLU A 85 -8.51 -4.01 7.84
C GLU A 85 -9.12 -3.51 9.15
N THR A 86 -8.67 -2.37 9.66
CA THR A 86 -9.27 -1.75 10.86
C THR A 86 -10.68 -1.25 10.60
N GLN A 87 -10.95 -0.69 9.40
CA GLN A 87 -12.26 -0.13 9.05
C GLN A 87 -13.30 -1.21 8.76
N SER A 88 -12.90 -2.36 8.19
CA SER A 88 -13.79 -3.50 7.94
C SER A 88 -14.19 -4.20 9.24
N ARG A 89 -13.24 -4.41 10.17
CA ARG A 89 -13.50 -4.93 11.52
C ARG A 89 -14.46 -4.05 12.33
N ALA A 90 -14.40 -2.74 12.12
CA ALA A 90 -15.27 -1.77 12.78
C ALA A 90 -16.69 -1.67 12.17
N LYS A 91 -17.02 -2.44 11.11
CA LYS A 91 -18.35 -2.46 10.46
C LYS A 91 -18.90 -1.08 10.08
N VAL A 92 -18.02 -0.11 9.80
CA VAL A 92 -18.40 1.29 9.54
C VAL A 92 -19.04 1.49 8.15
N ASN A 93 -18.95 0.50 7.27
CA ASN A 93 -19.51 0.57 5.92
C ASN A 93 -20.48 -0.60 5.64
N SER A 94 -21.77 -0.28 5.48
CA SER A 94 -22.83 -1.24 5.09
C SER A 94 -23.00 -1.40 3.57
N ASN A 95 -22.31 -0.60 2.76
CA ASN A 95 -22.43 -0.68 1.30
C ASN A 95 -21.47 -1.73 0.74
N PRO A 96 -21.88 -2.51 -0.28
CA PRO A 96 -20.99 -3.44 -0.95
C PRO A 96 -19.79 -2.68 -1.52
N SER A 97 -18.61 -3.28 -1.38
CA SER A 97 -17.39 -2.71 -1.91
C SER A 97 -17.54 -2.53 -3.43
N PRO A 98 -17.14 -1.39 -4.00
CA PRO A 98 -17.14 -1.20 -5.46
C PRO A 98 -16.10 -2.09 -6.17
N ARG A 99 -15.31 -2.87 -5.42
CA ARG A 99 -14.47 -3.93 -5.96
C ARG A 99 -15.34 -5.14 -6.26
N ASP A 100 -15.69 -5.27 -7.54
CA ASP A 100 -16.32 -6.48 -8.06
C ASP A 100 -15.38 -7.69 -7.96
N GLU A 101 -15.91 -8.90 -8.16
CA GLU A 101 -15.15 -10.16 -8.09
C GLU A 101 -13.95 -10.13 -9.05
N ALA A 102 -14.14 -9.64 -10.28
CA ALA A 102 -13.07 -9.48 -11.28
C ALA A 102 -11.94 -8.54 -10.82
N VAL A 103 -12.27 -7.44 -10.13
CA VAL A 103 -11.24 -6.54 -9.57
C VAL A 103 -10.48 -7.23 -8.45
N THR A 104 -11.17 -8.07 -7.67
CA THR A 104 -10.56 -8.81 -6.57
C THR A 104 -9.62 -9.91 -7.08
N THR A 105 -9.99 -10.64 -8.13
CA THR A 105 -9.13 -11.65 -8.76
C THR A 105 -7.91 -11.02 -9.42
N LEU A 106 -8.07 -9.89 -10.13
CA LEU A 106 -6.96 -9.14 -10.72
C LEU A 106 -5.92 -8.74 -9.67
N LEU A 107 -6.37 -8.17 -8.54
CA LEU A 107 -5.47 -7.77 -7.45
C LEU A 107 -4.69 -8.98 -6.89
N LYS A 108 -5.35 -10.12 -6.67
CA LYS A 108 -4.70 -11.35 -6.21
C LYS A 108 -3.65 -11.85 -7.21
N LEU A 109 -3.99 -11.89 -8.50
CA LEU A 109 -3.05 -12.31 -9.56
C LEU A 109 -1.81 -11.42 -9.58
N THR A 110 -1.98 -10.10 -9.53
CA THR A 110 -0.84 -9.17 -9.50
C THR A 110 0.01 -9.34 -8.23
N GLU A 111 -0.59 -9.68 -7.09
CA GLU A 111 0.14 -9.98 -5.86
C GLU A 111 1.00 -11.25 -6.02
N TYR A 112 0.44 -12.32 -6.60
CA TYR A 112 1.17 -13.54 -6.90
C TYR A 112 2.35 -13.29 -7.87
N GLU A 113 2.14 -12.52 -8.94
CA GLU A 113 3.21 -12.17 -9.89
C GLU A 113 4.33 -11.36 -9.23
N GLU A 114 3.97 -10.41 -8.37
CA GLU A 114 4.93 -9.61 -7.60
C GLU A 114 5.73 -10.48 -6.62
N ASP A 115 5.08 -11.43 -5.94
CA ASP A 115 5.73 -12.34 -5.00
C ASP A 115 6.64 -13.34 -5.71
N GLU A 116 6.23 -13.87 -6.85
CA GLU A 116 7.11 -14.68 -7.71
C GLU A 116 8.32 -13.88 -8.19
N ARG A 117 8.14 -12.60 -8.55
CA ARG A 117 9.26 -11.73 -8.90
C ARG A 117 10.19 -11.47 -7.72
N LYS A 118 9.65 -11.19 -6.53
CA LYS A 118 10.44 -11.00 -5.30
C LYS A 118 11.22 -12.26 -4.96
N ARG A 119 10.61 -13.45 -5.06
CA ARG A 119 11.26 -14.75 -4.84
C ARG A 119 12.42 -14.97 -5.81
N LYS A 120 12.24 -14.67 -7.10
CA LYS A 120 13.32 -14.78 -8.11
C LYS A 120 14.47 -13.80 -7.85
N ILE A 121 14.17 -12.60 -7.36
CA ILE A 121 15.16 -11.56 -7.02
C ILE A 121 15.72 -11.75 -5.60
N PHE A 122 15.15 -12.66 -4.80
CA PHE A 122 15.51 -12.81 -3.39
C PHE A 122 16.91 -13.41 -3.27
N GLU A 123 17.83 -12.58 -2.82
CA GLU A 123 19.17 -12.98 -2.43
C GLU A 123 19.17 -13.22 -0.92
N ASP A 124 19.49 -14.45 -0.49
CA ASP A 124 19.52 -14.83 0.91
C ASP A 124 20.72 -14.21 1.62
N ARG A 125 20.48 -13.09 2.31
CA ARG A 125 21.48 -12.39 3.13
C ARG A 125 21.86 -13.14 4.41
N GLY A 126 21.13 -14.22 4.74
CA GLY A 126 21.43 -15.11 5.87
C GLY A 126 22.57 -16.10 5.58
N ALA A 127 22.84 -16.39 4.30
CA ALA A 127 23.89 -17.34 3.90
C ALA A 127 25.29 -16.89 4.35
N ASP A 128 25.57 -15.59 4.34
CA ASP A 128 26.84 -15.00 4.81
C ASP A 128 26.86 -14.68 6.31
N THR A 129 25.78 -14.95 7.06
CA THR A 129 25.75 -14.63 8.51
C THR A 129 26.67 -15.56 9.33
N LEU A 130 27.07 -16.72 8.76
CA LEU A 130 28.11 -17.59 9.34
C LEU A 130 29.54 -17.06 9.16
N LEU A 131 29.73 -15.95 8.42
CA LEU A 131 30.98 -15.23 8.23
C LEU A 131 31.00 -13.90 9.01
N ASP A 132 30.31 -13.80 10.14
CA ASP A 132 30.44 -12.63 11.02
C ASP A 132 31.80 -12.64 11.72
N GLY A 133 32.87 -12.27 11.00
CA GLY A 133 34.17 -11.73 11.43
C GLY A 133 34.99 -12.41 12.54
N TYR A 134 34.43 -13.39 13.24
CA TYR A 134 34.96 -14.02 14.44
C TYR A 134 35.50 -15.38 14.06
N THR A 135 36.67 -15.36 13.42
CA THR A 135 37.33 -16.56 12.91
C THR A 135 37.86 -17.46 14.03
N THR A 136 37.97 -16.94 15.25
CA THR A 136 38.60 -17.65 16.37
C THR A 136 37.72 -17.67 17.61
N ILE A 137 37.63 -18.82 18.27
CA ILE A 137 36.93 -19.02 19.57
C ILE A 137 37.38 -18.00 20.62
N GLY A 138 38.63 -17.52 20.55
CA GLY A 138 39.17 -16.46 21.40
C GLY A 138 38.43 -15.13 21.28
N GLN A 139 38.03 -14.72 20.06
CA GLN A 139 37.29 -13.48 19.83
C GLN A 139 35.88 -13.56 20.42
N VAL A 140 35.22 -14.71 20.25
CA VAL A 140 33.90 -14.97 20.86
C VAL A 140 33.98 -14.90 22.40
N LYS A 141 35.08 -15.40 22.99
CA LYS A 141 35.32 -15.32 24.44
C LYS A 141 35.57 -13.90 24.92
N GLU A 142 36.24 -13.05 24.13
CA GLU A 142 36.43 -11.63 24.46
C GLU A 142 35.11 -10.84 24.39
N ILE A 143 34.26 -11.11 23.40
CA ILE A 143 32.92 -10.51 23.31
C ILE A 143 32.08 -10.90 24.52
N ALA A 144 32.05 -12.19 24.86
CA ALA A 144 31.34 -12.68 26.03
C ALA A 144 31.87 -12.03 27.32
N ARG A 145 33.18 -11.84 27.45
CA ARG A 145 33.75 -11.12 28.61
C ARG A 145 33.36 -9.65 28.61
N TYR A 146 33.41 -8.96 27.48
CA TYR A 146 33.08 -7.53 27.38
C TYR A 146 31.63 -7.24 27.77
N PHE A 147 30.67 -8.04 27.29
CA PHE A 147 29.25 -7.81 27.59
C PHE A 147 28.81 -8.30 28.98
N TRP A 148 29.49 -9.31 29.55
CA TRP A 148 29.14 -9.87 30.86
C TRP A 148 29.98 -9.34 32.03
N THR A 149 31.00 -8.49 31.78
CA THR A 149 31.73 -7.82 32.86
C THR A 149 31.19 -6.42 33.14
N PRO A 150 31.10 -6.00 34.41
CA PRO A 150 30.49 -4.73 34.81
C PRO A 150 31.37 -3.50 34.56
N ALA A 151 32.67 -3.67 34.31
CA ALA A 151 33.61 -2.59 33.99
C ALA A 151 33.67 -2.40 32.47
N ARG A 152 32.92 -1.42 31.96
CA ARG A 152 32.83 -1.12 30.53
C ARG A 152 33.89 -0.12 30.11
N ASP A 153 34.83 -0.55 29.28
CA ASP A 153 35.82 0.33 28.65
C ASP A 153 35.36 0.64 27.22
N SER A 154 34.76 1.81 27.01
CA SER A 154 33.95 2.15 25.82
C SER A 154 34.76 2.55 24.58
N GLY A 155 35.85 1.83 24.27
CA GLY A 155 36.77 2.24 23.19
C GLY A 155 37.48 1.12 22.42
N LYS A 156 37.22 -0.17 22.70
CA LYS A 156 37.88 -1.28 22.00
C LYS A 156 37.02 -1.80 20.85
N ASN A 157 37.51 -1.66 19.62
CA ASN A 157 36.97 -2.39 18.47
C ASN A 157 37.41 -3.86 18.57
N LEU A 158 36.44 -4.76 18.74
CA LEU A 158 36.65 -6.22 18.83
C LEU A 158 36.49 -6.92 17.47
N ARG A 159 36.34 -6.13 16.40
CA ARG A 159 36.19 -6.58 15.02
C ARG A 159 37.48 -6.22 14.28
N ASN A 160 37.98 -7.11 13.41
CA ASN A 160 39.05 -6.78 12.48
C ASN A 160 38.56 -5.74 11.45
#